data_AF-A0A1R2AV59-F1
#
_entry.id   AF-A0A1R2AV59-F1
#
_cell.length_a   1.000
_cell.length_b   1.000
_cell.length_c   1.000
_cell.angle_alpha   90.00
_cell.angle_beta   90.00
_cell.angle_gamma   90.00
#
_symmetry.space_group_name_H-M   'P 1'
#
loop_
_entity.id
_entity.type
_entity.pdbx_description
1 polymer ?
#
loop_
_entity_poly.entity_id
_entity_poly.type
_entity_poly.pdbx_seq_one_letter_code
_entity_poly.pdbx_strand_id
1 'polypeptide(L)'
;MEDSSLMVEKTPLKTLTRNESKVLSSFDTMRKSFPQIPKKEYVRCKLIRGHKRAIRQILKNIIPKTTIHKFSATDIKAHNLWLLIQQIVIKNITAFTGLSKTESGPITDGRAKRSNESLKKCEKSFNSAFCKIYFSNKDIRESFSHYLNLIFVDFDPNILTKKFEFTCCRSGKHAVECLEKWSELQKYLKNEMLRELDCEPFESNTNYVSLPDFNSFINFEIPDFTDSDFLIRTHRKLYT
;
A
#
# COMPACT_ATOMS: atom_id res chain seq x y z
N MET A 1 34.11 8.84 51.19
CA MET A 1 32.74 8.32 51.01
C MET A 1 32.20 9.05 49.80
N GLU A 2 32.32 8.39 48.65
CA GLU A 2 32.01 8.95 47.33
C GLU A 2 30.52 8.80 47.08
N ASP A 3 29.89 9.91 46.68
CA ASP A 3 28.48 10.01 46.37
C ASP A 3 28.28 9.67 44.88
N SER A 4 27.65 8.52 44.62
CA SER A 4 27.44 7.96 43.29
C SER A 4 26.13 8.49 42.70
N SER A 5 26.23 9.57 41.92
CA SER A 5 25.11 10.14 41.18
C SER A 5 24.90 9.39 39.86
N LEU A 6 23.89 8.52 39.83
CA LEU A 6 23.38 7.84 38.64
C LEU A 6 22.70 8.86 37.70
N MET A 7 23.37 9.17 36.58
CA MET A 7 22.76 9.86 35.46
C MET A 7 21.85 8.92 34.67
N VAL A 8 20.54 9.13 34.80
CA VAL A 8 19.53 8.51 33.93
C VAL A 8 19.49 9.30 32.61
N GLU A 9 20.10 8.76 31.56
CA GLU A 9 19.93 9.26 30.19
C GLU A 9 18.46 9.07 29.76
N LYS A 10 17.68 10.16 29.84
CA LYS A 10 16.36 10.24 29.21
C LYS A 10 16.54 10.33 27.69
N THR A 11 16.36 9.21 27.01
CA THR A 11 16.23 9.18 25.54
C THR A 11 15.00 10.02 25.14
N PRO A 12 15.12 11.01 24.23
CA PRO A 12 14.00 11.83 23.84
C PRO A 12 13.03 11.01 22.99
N LEU A 13 11.84 10.76 23.55
CA LEU A 13 10.72 10.15 22.84
C LEU A 13 10.32 11.11 21.70
N LYS A 14 10.75 10.80 20.47
CA LYS A 14 10.33 11.55 19.27
C LYS A 14 8.82 11.48 19.17
N THR A 15 8.17 12.60 19.42
CA THR A 15 6.74 12.79 19.26
C THR A 15 6.42 12.57 17.77
N LEU A 16 5.73 11.47 17.46
CA LEU A 16 5.30 11.16 16.09
C LEU A 16 4.48 12.34 15.57
N THR A 17 4.98 12.96 14.51
CA THR A 17 4.30 14.11 13.92
C THR A 17 3.00 13.65 13.25
N ARG A 18 1.96 14.48 13.29
CA ARG A 18 0.59 14.23 12.75
C ARG A 18 0.54 13.70 11.29
N ASN A 19 1.65 13.73 10.57
CA ASN A 19 1.78 13.31 9.17
C ASN A 19 2.41 11.92 8.97
N GLU A 20 2.82 11.22 10.03
CA GLU A 20 3.44 9.89 9.93
C GLU A 20 2.36 8.80 10.04
N SER A 21 2.38 7.82 9.13
CA SER A 21 1.54 6.62 9.25
C SER A 21 2.37 5.57 9.99
N LYS A 22 1.79 4.98 11.05
CA LYS A 22 2.41 3.87 11.76
C LYS A 22 2.76 2.74 10.79
N VAL A 23 1.88 2.44 9.84
CA VAL A 23 2.12 1.41 8.82
C VAL A 23 3.27 1.78 7.88
N LEU A 24 3.38 3.04 7.45
CA LEU A 24 4.49 3.48 6.60
C LEU A 24 5.84 3.49 7.32
N SER A 25 5.87 3.64 8.64
CA SER A 25 7.12 3.57 9.42
C SER A 25 7.80 2.20 9.39
N SER A 26 7.08 1.16 8.97
CA SER A 26 7.62 -0.20 8.77
C SER A 26 8.36 -0.37 7.44
N PHE A 27 8.44 0.68 6.61
CA PHE A 27 9.06 0.67 5.29
C PHE A 27 10.17 1.71 5.17
N ASP A 28 11.11 1.44 4.29
CA ASP A 28 12.24 2.30 3.95
C ASP A 28 12.20 2.65 2.44
N THR A 29 12.48 3.89 2.07
CA THR A 29 12.71 4.26 0.65
C THR A 29 13.96 3.57 0.13
N MET A 30 14.01 3.29 -1.18
CA MET A 30 15.14 2.64 -1.89
C MET A 30 16.49 3.39 -1.88
N ARG A 31 16.61 4.53 -1.18
CA ARG A 31 17.84 5.31 -1.13
C ARG A 31 18.90 4.57 -0.31
N LYS A 32 19.94 4.07 -0.96
CA LYS A 32 21.00 3.26 -0.34
C LYS A 32 21.73 3.96 0.81
N SER A 33 22.01 5.26 0.67
CA SER A 33 22.83 6.01 1.63
C SER A 33 22.06 6.55 2.83
N PHE A 34 20.76 6.82 2.68
CA PHE A 34 19.92 7.34 3.75
C PHE A 34 18.47 6.90 3.53
N PRO A 35 18.12 5.67 3.93
CA PRO A 35 16.75 5.19 3.89
C PRO A 35 15.85 6.09 4.74
N GLN A 36 14.72 6.50 4.19
CA GLN A 36 13.73 7.33 4.86
C GLN A 36 12.38 6.64 4.85
N ILE A 37 11.52 7.00 5.80
CA ILE A 37 10.13 6.56 5.80
C ILE A 37 9.40 7.13 4.57
N PRO A 38 8.66 6.31 3.78
CA PRO A 38 7.85 6.82 2.68
C PRO A 38 6.80 7.83 3.15
N LYS A 39 6.75 9.00 2.50
CA LYS A 39 5.77 10.04 2.84
C LYS A 39 4.36 9.63 2.40
N LYS A 40 3.33 9.85 3.25
CA LYS A 40 1.90 9.59 2.91
C LYS A 40 1.52 10.19 1.57
N GLU A 41 1.89 11.45 1.34
CA GLU A 41 1.61 12.17 0.11
C GLU A 41 2.24 11.55 -1.14
N TYR A 42 3.46 11.01 -1.02
CA TYR A 42 4.11 10.30 -2.13
C TYR A 42 3.33 9.03 -2.49
N VAL A 43 2.90 8.26 -1.48
CA VAL A 43 2.10 7.05 -1.68
C VAL A 43 0.75 7.39 -2.33
N ARG A 44 0.04 8.41 -1.81
CA ARG A 44 -1.22 8.93 -2.40
C ARG A 44 -1.05 9.34 -3.86
N CYS A 45 -0.02 10.14 -4.13
CA CYS A 45 0.34 10.58 -5.48
C CYS A 45 0.53 9.40 -6.44
N LYS A 46 1.35 8.43 -6.04
CA LYS A 46 1.68 7.25 -6.85
C LYS A 46 0.43 6.43 -7.18
N LEU A 47 -0.40 6.16 -6.18
CA LEU A 47 -1.62 5.37 -6.33
C LEU A 47 -2.68 6.10 -7.17
N ILE A 48 -2.95 7.37 -6.88
CA ILE A 48 -3.95 8.16 -7.63
C ILE A 48 -3.53 8.34 -9.10
N ARG A 49 -2.24 8.62 -9.36
CA ARG A 49 -1.71 8.70 -10.73
C ARG A 49 -1.86 7.38 -11.47
N GLY A 50 -1.53 6.28 -10.80
CA GLY A 50 -1.70 4.93 -11.33
C GLY A 50 -3.16 4.62 -11.66
N HIS A 51 -4.09 4.90 -10.74
CA HIS A 51 -5.53 4.71 -10.95
C HIS A 51 -6.05 5.54 -12.13
N LYS A 52 -5.70 6.84 -12.19
CA LYS A 52 -6.02 7.70 -13.35
C LYS A 52 -5.46 7.13 -14.66
N ARG A 53 -4.27 6.53 -14.63
CA ARG A 53 -3.68 5.86 -15.82
C ARG A 53 -4.45 4.60 -16.20
N ALA A 54 -4.84 3.77 -15.24
CA ALA A 54 -5.68 2.60 -15.47
C ALA A 54 -7.01 3.00 -16.12
N ILE A 55 -7.69 4.04 -15.61
CA ILE A 55 -8.92 4.58 -16.21
C ILE A 55 -8.71 4.98 -17.68
N ARG A 56 -7.63 5.73 -17.99
CA ARG A 56 -7.33 6.11 -19.39
C ARG A 56 -7.06 4.90 -20.29
N GLN A 57 -6.48 3.83 -19.74
CA GLN A 57 -6.24 2.60 -20.48
C GLN A 57 -7.54 1.83 -20.73
N ILE A 58 -8.43 1.76 -19.73
CA ILE A 58 -9.79 1.20 -19.87
C ILE A 58 -10.57 1.94 -20.95
N LEU A 59 -10.61 3.28 -20.90
CA LEU A 59 -11.32 4.09 -21.90
C LEU A 59 -10.79 3.93 -23.34
N LYS A 60 -9.59 3.35 -23.48
CA LYS A 60 -8.94 3.05 -24.77
C LYS A 60 -8.90 1.55 -25.07
N ASN A 61 -9.51 0.71 -24.25
CA ASN A 61 -9.45 -0.76 -24.33
C ASN A 61 -8.01 -1.31 -24.36
N ILE A 62 -7.11 -0.73 -23.55
CA ILE A 62 -5.70 -1.13 -23.45
C ILE A 62 -5.47 -1.91 -22.15
N ILE A 63 -4.88 -3.10 -22.26
CA ILE A 63 -4.39 -3.86 -21.10
C ILE A 63 -3.02 -3.30 -20.65
N PRO A 64 -2.82 -3.05 -19.34
CA PRO A 64 -1.58 -2.47 -18.83
C PRO A 64 -0.39 -3.43 -18.91
N LYS A 65 0.60 -3.09 -19.75
CA LYS A 65 1.86 -3.84 -19.90
C LYS A 65 3.02 -3.30 -19.05
N THR A 66 2.84 -2.15 -18.40
CA THR A 66 3.87 -1.41 -17.65
C THR A 66 3.25 -0.76 -16.42
N THR A 67 4.06 -0.13 -15.57
CA THR A 67 3.66 0.59 -14.35
C THR A 67 3.16 -0.29 -13.21
N ILE A 68 2.72 0.34 -12.11
CA ILE A 68 2.39 -0.32 -10.85
C ILE A 68 1.26 -1.36 -10.96
N HIS A 69 0.33 -1.17 -11.88
CA HIS A 69 -0.83 -2.04 -12.11
C HIS A 69 -0.68 -2.91 -13.37
N LYS A 70 0.55 -3.17 -13.81
CA LYS A 70 0.82 -4.20 -14.82
C LYS A 70 0.35 -5.56 -14.30
N PHE A 71 -0.35 -6.32 -15.14
CA PHE A 71 -0.72 -7.71 -14.86
C PHE A 71 -0.68 -8.55 -16.15
N SER A 72 -0.69 -9.89 -16.02
CA SER A 72 -0.83 -10.79 -17.16
C SER A 72 -2.30 -11.03 -17.48
N ALA A 73 -2.71 -10.92 -18.75
CA ALA A 73 -4.07 -11.25 -19.16
C ALA A 73 -4.42 -12.74 -18.96
N THR A 74 -3.39 -13.60 -18.81
CA THR A 74 -3.57 -15.02 -18.48
C THR A 74 -3.83 -15.27 -17.00
N ASP A 75 -3.57 -14.29 -16.12
CA ASP A 75 -3.96 -14.38 -14.72
C ASP A 75 -5.44 -14.02 -14.59
N ILE A 76 -6.25 -15.06 -14.39
CA ILE A 76 -7.70 -14.97 -14.26
C ILE A 76 -8.10 -14.03 -13.10
N LYS A 77 -7.38 -14.04 -11.98
CA LYS A 77 -7.71 -13.19 -10.82
C LYS A 77 -7.49 -11.72 -11.13
N ALA A 78 -6.31 -11.40 -11.68
CA ALA A 78 -5.99 -10.03 -12.07
C ALA A 78 -6.92 -9.54 -13.20
N HIS A 79 -7.23 -10.40 -14.16
CA HIS A 79 -8.15 -10.08 -15.25
C HIS A 79 -9.57 -9.78 -14.73
N ASN A 80 -10.09 -10.59 -13.81
CA ASN A 80 -11.41 -10.35 -13.20
C ASN A 80 -11.45 -9.01 -12.45
N LEU A 81 -10.40 -8.67 -11.70
CA LEU A 81 -10.29 -7.37 -11.04
C LEU A 81 -10.26 -6.22 -12.06
N TRP A 82 -9.55 -6.39 -13.17
CA TRP A 82 -9.55 -5.41 -14.26
C TRP A 82 -10.94 -5.22 -14.87
N LEU A 83 -11.68 -6.31 -15.10
CA LEU A 83 -13.05 -6.26 -15.62
C LEU A 83 -14.01 -5.54 -14.68
N LEU A 84 -13.89 -5.75 -13.36
CA LEU A 84 -14.70 -5.03 -12.37
C LEU A 84 -14.46 -3.52 -12.44
N ILE A 85 -13.19 -3.09 -12.48
CA ILE A 85 -12.83 -1.68 -12.65
C ILE A 85 -13.41 -1.14 -13.97
N GLN A 86 -13.28 -1.90 -15.06
CA GLN A 86 -13.81 -1.52 -16.36
C GLN A 86 -15.33 -1.33 -16.34
N GLN A 87 -16.08 -2.21 -15.71
CA GLN A 87 -17.54 -2.10 -15.58
C GLN A 87 -17.94 -0.80 -14.86
N ILE A 88 -17.28 -0.47 -13.74
CA ILE A 88 -17.55 0.74 -12.96
C ILE A 88 -17.24 2.00 -13.80
N VAL A 89 -16.10 2.00 -14.52
CA VAL A 89 -15.68 3.12 -15.37
C VAL A 89 -16.64 3.32 -16.54
N ILE A 90 -17.06 2.25 -17.22
CA ILE A 90 -17.98 2.34 -18.37
C ILE A 90 -19.36 2.82 -17.92
N LYS A 91 -19.87 2.31 -16.79
CA LYS A 91 -21.16 2.73 -16.22
C LYS A 91 -21.18 4.23 -15.88
N ASN A 92 -20.04 4.80 -15.50
CA ASN A 92 -19.89 6.18 -15.05
C ASN A 92 -18.95 7.01 -15.95
N ILE A 93 -19.00 6.77 -17.27
CA ILE A 93 -17.99 7.23 -18.24
C ILE A 93 -17.70 8.74 -18.18
N THR A 94 -18.73 9.59 -18.01
CA THR A 94 -18.59 11.05 -17.97
C THR A 94 -17.73 11.50 -16.79
N ALA A 95 -17.99 10.94 -15.60
CA ALA A 95 -17.24 11.25 -14.39
C ALA A 95 -15.77 10.81 -14.52
N PHE A 96 -15.54 9.58 -14.97
CA PHE A 96 -14.20 9.02 -15.09
C PHE A 96 -13.37 9.66 -16.23
N THR A 97 -14.01 10.07 -17.32
CA THR A 97 -13.35 10.79 -18.41
C THR A 97 -12.78 12.12 -17.91
N GLY A 98 -13.58 12.92 -17.19
CA GLY A 98 -13.11 14.16 -16.57
C GLY A 98 -12.03 13.93 -15.51
N LEU A 99 -12.24 12.97 -14.60
CA LEU A 99 -11.33 12.66 -13.51
C LEU A 99 -9.94 12.22 -13.99
N SER A 100 -9.87 11.44 -15.07
CA SER A 100 -8.65 10.78 -15.54
C SER A 100 -7.66 11.72 -16.22
N LYS A 101 -8.08 12.94 -16.59
CA LYS A 101 -7.22 13.94 -17.24
C LYS A 101 -6.10 14.43 -16.33
N THR A 102 -4.95 14.77 -16.91
CA THR A 102 -3.82 15.35 -16.18
C THR A 102 -4.17 16.71 -15.57
N GLU A 103 -4.99 17.51 -16.25
CA GLU A 103 -5.49 18.79 -15.73
C GLU A 103 -6.46 18.66 -14.55
N SER A 104 -6.89 17.44 -14.21
CA SER A 104 -7.73 17.16 -13.03
C SER A 104 -6.90 16.67 -11.83
N GLY A 105 -5.55 16.69 -11.93
CA GLY A 105 -4.64 16.41 -10.81
C GLY A 105 -4.34 17.65 -9.97
N PRO A 106 -3.37 17.62 -9.05
CA PRO A 106 -2.80 18.84 -8.48
C PRO A 106 -1.85 19.54 -9.49
N ILE A 107 -1.38 20.76 -9.16
CA ILE A 107 -0.50 21.55 -10.04
C ILE A 107 0.74 20.76 -10.48
N THR A 108 1.32 19.95 -9.58
CA THR A 108 2.46 19.06 -9.85
C THR A 108 2.25 18.03 -10.97
N ASP A 109 1.01 17.81 -11.44
CA ASP A 109 0.66 16.83 -12.47
C ASP A 109 0.25 17.44 -13.81
N GLY A 110 -0.16 18.72 -13.82
CA GLY A 110 -0.84 19.33 -14.97
C GLY A 110 -0.44 20.78 -15.28
N ARG A 111 0.58 21.33 -14.60
CA ARG A 111 0.98 22.75 -14.75
C ARG A 111 1.12 23.19 -16.22
N ALA A 112 1.77 22.38 -17.06
CA ALA A 112 2.03 22.72 -18.45
C ALA A 112 0.77 22.79 -19.35
N LYS A 113 -0.38 22.25 -18.90
CA LYS A 113 -1.62 22.16 -19.68
C LYS A 113 -2.72 23.07 -19.16
N ARG A 114 -2.40 23.99 -18.26
CA ARG A 114 -3.38 24.82 -17.53
C ARG A 114 -3.20 26.30 -17.82
N SER A 115 -4.31 27.03 -17.81
CA SER A 115 -4.31 28.50 -17.85
C SER A 115 -3.92 29.07 -16.47
N ASN A 116 -3.39 30.30 -16.44
CA ASN A 116 -2.99 30.98 -15.20
C ASN A 116 -4.13 31.10 -14.18
N GLU A 117 -5.37 31.27 -14.63
CA GLU A 117 -6.53 31.41 -13.73
C GLU A 117 -6.91 30.06 -13.07
N SER A 118 -6.76 28.95 -13.79
CA SER A 118 -6.99 27.60 -13.25
C SER A 118 -5.93 27.17 -12.22
N LEU A 119 -4.74 27.75 -12.27
CA LEU A 119 -3.67 27.46 -11.31
C LEU A 119 -3.97 28.00 -9.90
N LYS A 120 -4.68 29.11 -9.79
CA LYS A 120 -5.01 29.72 -8.48
C LYS A 120 -6.00 28.90 -7.66
N LYS A 121 -6.87 28.13 -8.32
CA LYS A 121 -7.95 27.36 -7.70
C LYS A 121 -7.61 25.89 -7.44
N CYS A 122 -6.38 25.47 -7.76
CA CYS A 122 -6.00 24.07 -7.67
C CYS A 122 -4.97 23.82 -6.57
N GLU A 123 -5.13 22.68 -5.90
CA GLU A 123 -4.16 22.18 -4.94
C GLU A 123 -2.77 22.01 -5.56
N LYS A 124 -1.76 22.39 -4.79
CA LYS A 124 -0.36 22.33 -5.26
C LYS A 124 0.13 20.88 -5.41
N SER A 125 -0.41 19.98 -4.62
CA SER A 125 0.11 18.62 -4.47
C SER A 125 -0.98 17.62 -4.07
N PHE A 126 -0.63 16.35 -3.88
CA PHE A 126 -1.57 15.29 -3.48
C PHE A 126 -1.81 15.31 -1.96
N ASN A 127 -2.08 16.51 -1.45
CA ASN A 127 -2.38 16.75 -0.04
C ASN A 127 -3.77 16.20 0.32
N SER A 128 -4.15 16.30 1.60
CA SER A 128 -5.43 15.79 2.08
C SER A 128 -6.63 16.46 1.42
N ALA A 129 -6.57 17.76 1.11
CA ALA A 129 -7.65 18.48 0.45
C ALA A 129 -7.93 17.93 -0.95
N PHE A 130 -6.87 17.77 -1.77
CA PHE A 130 -6.99 17.15 -3.09
C PHE A 130 -7.54 15.72 -3.01
N CYS A 131 -6.98 14.90 -2.10
CA CYS A 131 -7.38 13.51 -1.98
C CYS A 131 -8.84 13.36 -1.52
N LYS A 132 -9.32 14.21 -0.60
CA LYS A 132 -10.71 14.23 -0.15
C LYS A 132 -11.68 14.52 -1.32
N ILE A 133 -11.33 15.48 -2.17
CA ILE A 133 -12.12 15.77 -3.38
C ILE A 133 -12.09 14.58 -4.33
N TYR A 134 -10.91 13.99 -4.57
CA TYR A 134 -10.76 12.83 -5.46
C TYR A 134 -11.62 11.64 -5.01
N PHE A 135 -11.66 11.37 -3.71
CA PHE A 135 -12.41 10.24 -3.13
C PHE A 135 -13.83 10.60 -2.71
N SER A 136 -14.35 11.80 -3.00
CA SER A 136 -15.71 12.21 -2.62
C SER A 136 -16.80 11.37 -3.29
N ASN A 137 -16.57 10.90 -4.52
CA ASN A 137 -17.50 10.06 -5.26
C ASN A 137 -17.35 8.57 -4.90
N LYS A 138 -18.46 7.90 -4.59
CA LYS A 138 -18.51 6.47 -4.22
C LYS A 138 -17.98 5.55 -5.32
N ASP A 139 -18.33 5.77 -6.60
CA ASP A 139 -17.84 4.95 -7.72
C ASP A 139 -16.31 5.05 -7.86
N ILE A 140 -15.73 6.21 -7.57
CA ILE A 140 -14.26 6.37 -7.55
C ILE A 140 -13.65 5.53 -6.44
N ARG A 141 -14.25 5.52 -5.24
CA ARG A 141 -13.76 4.71 -4.10
C ARG A 141 -13.89 3.21 -4.39
N GLU A 142 -14.99 2.79 -4.98
CA GLU A 142 -15.24 1.41 -5.41
C GLU A 142 -14.20 0.96 -6.46
N SER A 143 -14.04 1.73 -7.54
CA SER A 143 -13.03 1.49 -8.57
C SER A 143 -11.61 1.46 -7.98
N PHE A 144 -11.30 2.37 -7.06
CA PHE A 144 -10.00 2.43 -6.40
C PHE A 144 -9.74 1.23 -5.48
N SER A 145 -10.76 0.70 -4.80
CA SER A 145 -10.65 -0.51 -3.98
C SER A 145 -10.28 -1.73 -4.82
N HIS A 146 -10.95 -1.94 -5.96
CA HIS A 146 -10.59 -3.00 -6.91
C HIS A 146 -9.21 -2.78 -7.54
N TYR A 147 -8.84 -1.52 -7.82
CA TYR A 147 -7.52 -1.16 -8.30
C TYR A 147 -6.40 -1.48 -7.29
N LEU A 148 -6.63 -1.28 -5.99
CA LEU A 148 -5.70 -1.73 -4.95
C LEU A 148 -5.59 -3.26 -4.92
N ASN A 149 -6.71 -3.98 -4.99
CA ASN A 149 -6.66 -5.45 -5.08
C ASN A 149 -5.86 -5.91 -6.30
N LEU A 150 -5.96 -5.22 -7.44
CA LEU A 150 -5.18 -5.52 -8.64
C LEU A 150 -3.67 -5.29 -8.42
N ILE A 151 -3.27 -4.22 -7.71
CA ILE A 151 -1.86 -3.97 -7.38
C ILE A 151 -1.30 -5.10 -6.51
N PHE A 152 -2.09 -5.58 -5.55
CA PHE A 152 -1.69 -6.60 -4.57
C PHE A 152 -2.06 -8.03 -4.98
N VAL A 153 -2.53 -8.25 -6.21
CA VAL A 153 -2.98 -9.58 -6.66
C VAL A 153 -1.85 -10.61 -6.57
N ASP A 154 -0.66 -10.22 -7.03
CA ASP A 154 0.60 -10.93 -6.85
C ASP A 154 1.23 -10.51 -5.52
N PHE A 155 0.82 -11.17 -4.43
CA PHE A 155 1.27 -10.84 -3.08
C PHE A 155 2.66 -11.43 -2.80
N ASP A 156 3.68 -10.85 -3.44
CA ASP A 156 5.09 -11.20 -3.28
C ASP A 156 5.89 -9.93 -2.90
N PRO A 157 6.69 -9.96 -1.81
CA PRO A 157 7.45 -8.80 -1.38
C PRO A 157 8.40 -8.23 -2.44
N ASN A 158 9.04 -9.05 -3.29
CA ASN A 158 9.93 -8.56 -4.34
C ASN A 158 9.15 -7.78 -5.41
N ILE A 159 7.97 -8.29 -5.79
CA ILE A 159 7.07 -7.64 -6.74
C ILE A 159 6.52 -6.34 -6.16
N LEU A 160 6.06 -6.36 -4.91
CA LEU A 160 5.50 -5.19 -4.24
C LEU A 160 6.56 -4.11 -4.03
N THR A 161 7.78 -4.49 -3.63
CA THR A 161 8.93 -3.60 -3.51
C THR A 161 9.25 -2.88 -4.84
N LYS A 162 9.19 -3.59 -5.97
CA LYS A 162 9.33 -2.98 -7.32
C LYS A 162 8.16 -2.05 -7.67
N LYS A 163 6.93 -2.48 -7.39
CA LYS A 163 5.70 -1.70 -7.66
C LYS A 163 5.68 -0.38 -6.89
N PHE A 164 6.05 -0.42 -5.61
CA PHE A 164 5.96 0.72 -4.71
C PHE A 164 7.23 1.55 -4.59
N GLU A 165 8.39 1.02 -4.99
CA GLU A 165 9.71 1.67 -4.87
C GLU A 165 10.10 1.99 -3.41
N PHE A 166 9.71 1.11 -2.48
CA PHE A 166 10.18 1.07 -1.11
C PHE A 166 10.36 -0.39 -0.65
N THR A 167 11.14 -0.58 0.40
CA THR A 167 11.56 -1.88 0.94
C THR A 167 10.93 -2.14 2.30
N CYS A 168 10.49 -3.37 2.55
CA CYS A 168 9.94 -3.82 3.84
C CYS A 168 11.02 -4.34 4.82
N CYS A 169 12.24 -4.57 4.32
CA CYS A 169 13.41 -4.99 5.10
C CYS A 169 14.71 -4.50 4.41
N ARG A 170 15.82 -4.48 5.16
CA ARG A 170 17.13 -4.01 4.68
C ARG A 170 18.03 -5.11 4.11
N SER A 171 17.82 -6.36 4.55
CA SER A 171 18.64 -7.50 4.16
C SER A 171 18.40 -7.96 2.72
N GLY A 172 17.26 -7.57 2.11
CA GLY A 172 16.78 -8.13 0.84
C GLY A 172 16.31 -9.58 0.93
N LYS A 173 16.50 -10.23 2.08
CA LYS A 173 15.95 -11.56 2.40
C LYS A 173 14.62 -11.35 3.10
N HIS A 174 13.54 -11.74 2.45
CA HIS A 174 12.19 -11.56 2.97
C HIS A 174 11.83 -12.65 3.98
N ALA A 175 11.25 -12.24 5.10
CA ALA A 175 10.72 -13.10 6.15
C ALA A 175 9.20 -12.93 6.26
N VAL A 176 8.54 -13.73 7.10
CA VAL A 176 7.09 -13.65 7.34
C VAL A 176 6.65 -12.23 7.73
N GLU A 177 7.42 -11.55 8.58
CA GLU A 177 7.17 -10.14 8.96
C GLU A 177 7.07 -9.19 7.75
N CYS A 178 7.73 -9.50 6.62
CA CYS A 178 7.61 -8.70 5.41
C CYS A 178 6.19 -8.81 4.83
N LEU A 179 5.59 -10.01 4.85
CA LEU A 179 4.22 -10.23 4.40
C LEU A 179 3.22 -9.46 5.26
N GLU A 180 3.42 -9.51 6.57
CA GLU A 180 2.57 -8.79 7.53
C GLU A 180 2.59 -7.29 7.27
N LYS A 181 3.79 -6.70 7.11
CA LYS A 181 3.94 -5.27 6.75
C LYS A 181 3.20 -4.91 5.46
N TRP A 182 3.33 -5.73 4.42
CA TRP A 182 2.62 -5.52 3.15
C TRP A 182 1.10 -5.67 3.29
N SER A 183 0.64 -6.57 4.15
CA SER A 183 -0.78 -6.82 4.42
C SER A 183 -1.39 -5.64 5.18
N GLU A 184 -0.68 -5.15 6.20
CA GLU A 184 -1.01 -3.93 6.93
C GLU A 184 -1.07 -2.73 5.99
N LEU A 185 -0.13 -2.60 5.04
CA LEU A 185 -0.17 -1.55 4.04
C LEU A 185 -1.41 -1.65 3.16
N GLN A 186 -1.74 -2.84 2.65
CA GLN A 186 -2.94 -3.02 1.85
C GLN A 186 -4.20 -2.62 2.64
N LYS A 187 -4.31 -3.03 3.91
CA LYS A 187 -5.41 -2.67 4.80
C LYS A 187 -5.46 -1.16 5.06
N TYR A 188 -4.32 -0.53 5.33
CA TYR A 188 -4.22 0.92 5.51
C TYR A 188 -4.72 1.66 4.27
N LEU A 189 -4.25 1.27 3.08
CA LEU A 189 -4.63 1.92 1.83
C LEU A 189 -6.11 1.77 1.49
N LYS A 190 -6.71 0.62 1.80
CA LYS A 190 -8.14 0.36 1.54
C LYS A 190 -9.06 1.06 2.54
N ASN A 191 -8.63 1.19 3.79
CA ASN A 191 -9.51 1.60 4.88
C ASN A 191 -9.03 2.88 5.57
N GLU A 192 -7.91 2.79 6.28
CA GLU A 192 -7.45 3.85 7.21
C GLU A 192 -7.08 5.13 6.46
N MET A 193 -6.46 5.04 5.30
CA MET A 193 -6.12 6.20 4.47
C MET A 193 -7.37 6.99 4.05
N LEU A 194 -8.49 6.30 3.75
CA LEU A 194 -9.74 6.97 3.39
C LEU A 194 -10.39 7.61 4.62
N ARG A 195 -10.38 6.92 5.76
CA ARG A 195 -10.87 7.47 7.04
C ARG A 195 -10.08 8.71 7.46
N GLU A 196 -8.76 8.72 7.29
CA GLU A 196 -7.91 9.91 7.51
C GLU A 196 -8.27 11.12 6.62
N LEU A 197 -9.00 10.89 5.53
CA LEU A 197 -9.47 11.90 4.59
C LEU A 197 -10.95 12.23 4.78
N ASP A 198 -11.58 11.77 5.87
CA ASP A 198 -13.03 11.83 6.11
C ASP A 198 -13.86 11.24 4.97
N CYS A 199 -13.37 10.14 4.38
CA CYS A 199 -14.05 9.40 3.33
C CYS A 199 -14.39 7.99 3.82
N GLU A 200 -15.61 7.54 3.52
CA GLU A 200 -16.04 6.17 3.83
C GLU A 200 -15.31 5.15 2.94
N PRO A 201 -14.59 4.17 3.50
CA PRO A 201 -14.03 3.06 2.74
C PRO A 201 -15.09 2.33 1.93
N PHE A 202 -14.69 1.77 0.78
CA PHE A 202 -15.58 0.87 0.05
C PHE A 202 -15.43 -0.56 0.56
N GLU A 203 -16.49 -1.06 1.18
CA GLU A 203 -16.59 -2.46 1.61
C GLU A 203 -17.01 -3.32 0.42
N SER A 204 -16.07 -4.09 -0.13
CA SER A 204 -16.37 -5.07 -1.17
C SER A 204 -16.75 -6.40 -0.53
N ASN A 205 -17.91 -6.97 -0.88
CA ASN A 205 -18.29 -8.33 -0.51
C ASN A 205 -17.44 -9.42 -1.21
N THR A 206 -16.48 -9.02 -2.05
CA THR A 206 -15.66 -9.94 -2.83
C THR A 206 -14.40 -10.35 -2.06
N ASN A 207 -14.32 -11.63 -1.67
CA ASN A 207 -13.16 -12.27 -1.03
C ASN A 207 -11.97 -12.46 -1.99
N TYR A 208 -11.52 -11.42 -2.69
CA TYR A 208 -10.23 -11.45 -3.41
C TYR A 208 -9.09 -11.19 -2.40
N VAL A 209 -8.93 -12.12 -1.45
CA VAL A 209 -7.75 -12.15 -0.60
C VAL A 209 -6.71 -13.01 -1.33
N SER A 210 -5.71 -12.35 -1.91
CA SER A 210 -4.50 -13.05 -2.33
C SER A 210 -3.79 -13.50 -1.06
N LEU A 211 -3.85 -14.80 -0.74
CA LEU A 211 -2.95 -15.34 0.26
C LEU A 211 -1.51 -15.26 -0.29
N PRO A 212 -0.54 -14.86 0.52
CA PRO A 212 0.85 -14.86 0.10
C PRO A 212 1.29 -16.26 -0.33
N ASP A 213 2.13 -16.34 -1.36
CA ASP A 213 2.73 -17.62 -1.77
C ASP A 213 3.82 -18.00 -0.77
N PHE A 214 3.46 -18.82 0.22
CA PHE A 214 4.36 -19.28 1.26
C PHE A 214 5.53 -20.14 0.72
N ASN A 215 5.45 -20.65 -0.52
CA ASN A 215 6.54 -21.42 -1.12
C ASN A 215 7.74 -20.56 -1.54
N SER A 216 7.55 -19.23 -1.66
CA SER A 216 8.63 -18.29 -1.95
C SER A 216 9.57 -18.06 -0.74
N PHE A 217 9.21 -18.55 0.45
CA PHE A 217 9.97 -18.38 1.68
C PHE A 217 10.86 -19.59 1.92
N ILE A 218 12.04 -19.57 1.28
CA ILE A 218 13.13 -20.49 1.61
C ILE A 218 13.67 -20.05 2.98
N ASN A 219 13.67 -20.97 3.96
CA ASN A 219 14.05 -20.83 5.36
C ASN A 219 12.88 -20.71 6.36
N PHE A 220 11.90 -21.62 6.26
CA PHE A 220 11.34 -22.17 7.49
C PHE A 220 12.41 -23.09 8.10
N GLU A 221 13.27 -22.54 8.95
CA GLU A 221 13.80 -23.36 10.03
C GLU A 221 12.58 -23.66 10.92
N ILE A 222 11.93 -24.79 10.65
CA ILE A 222 11.07 -25.40 11.66
C ILE A 222 12.01 -25.62 12.84
N PRO A 223 11.79 -24.98 14.01
CA PRO A 223 12.56 -25.31 15.19
C PRO A 223 12.41 -26.82 15.37
N ASP A 224 13.53 -27.52 15.31
CA ASP A 224 13.54 -28.97 15.38
C ASP A 224 12.80 -29.34 16.67
N PHE A 225 11.61 -29.94 16.54
CA PHE A 225 10.77 -30.34 17.68
C PHE A 225 11.35 -31.62 18.32
N THR A 226 12.67 -31.72 18.42
CA THR A 226 13.39 -32.83 19.04
C THR A 226 13.35 -32.79 20.56
N ASP A 227 12.72 -31.78 21.17
CA ASP A 227 12.48 -31.72 22.62
C ASP A 227 11.13 -32.34 23.05
N SER A 228 10.52 -33.19 22.23
CA SER A 228 9.39 -34.02 22.68
C SER A 228 9.79 -35.04 23.76
N ASP A 229 11.09 -35.35 23.90
CA ASP A 229 11.59 -36.26 24.92
C ASP A 229 11.69 -35.62 26.33
N PHE A 230 11.62 -34.30 26.43
CA PHE A 230 11.63 -33.62 27.73
C PHE A 230 10.27 -33.69 28.44
N LEU A 231 9.17 -33.77 27.68
CA LEU A 231 7.81 -33.91 28.23
C LEU A 231 7.45 -35.34 28.64
N ILE A 232 8.14 -36.36 28.12
CA ILE A 232 7.93 -37.76 28.53
C ILE A 232 8.68 -38.09 29.82
N ARG A 233 9.79 -37.39 30.13
CA ARG A 233 10.58 -37.66 31.35
C ARG A 233 9.99 -37.08 32.64
N THR A 234 9.13 -36.06 32.57
CA THR A 234 8.49 -35.48 33.76
C THR A 234 7.29 -36.29 34.26
N HIS A 235 6.67 -37.13 33.41
CA HIS A 235 5.56 -38.00 33.83
C HIS A 235 5.95 -39.37 34.39
N ARG A 236 7.23 -39.76 34.33
CA ARG A 236 7.71 -41.07 34.86
C ARG A 236 8.25 -41.02 36.29
N LYS A 237 8.33 -39.85 36.94
CA LYS A 237 8.81 -39.70 38.33
C LYS A 237 7.70 -39.52 39.38
N LEU A 238 6.43 -39.71 39.01
CA LEU A 238 5.30 -39.64 39.95
C LEU A 238 4.70 -41.00 40.34
N TYR A 239 5.32 -42.11 39.89
CA TYR A 239 4.89 -43.46 40.23
C TYR A 239 6.09 -44.39 40.44
N THR A 240 6.89 -44.10 41.46
CA THR A 240 7.72 -45.06 42.20
C THR A 240 7.98 -44.51 43.58
#